data_AF-I7B2R5-F1
#
_entry.id   AF-I7B2R5-F1
#
_cell.length_a   1.000
_cell.length_b   1.000
_cell.length_c   1.000
_cell.angle_alpha   90.00
_cell.angle_beta   90.00
_cell.angle_gamma   90.00
#
_symmetry.space_group_name_H-M   'P 1'
#
loop_
_entity.id
_entity.type
_entity.pdbx_description
1 polymer ?
#
loop_
_entity_poly.entity_id
_entity_poly.type
_entity_poly.pdbx_seq_one_letter_code
_entity_poly.pdbx_strand_id
1 'polypeptide(L)'
;MRYTDVSVNHLRVKGFRHLTEYFEFAEVPMITHSPFTIADNYALLGSFCIPGVQGKFEVRSNNTREKRPMLIVVHENWQQATRRDRVVPLVVVQFEEDGRKKCIEQKETELSKSVNLADFSRRAIEFFQWNEHGNLACHH
;
A
#
# COMPACT_ATOMS: atom_id res chain seq x y z
N MET A 1 43.90 47.08 -8.35
CA MET A 1 42.87 46.46 -9.21
C MET A 1 41.52 47.05 -8.83
N ARG A 2 40.80 47.55 -9.83
CA ARG A 2 39.47 48.18 -9.73
C ARG A 2 38.41 47.11 -9.46
N TYR A 3 37.31 47.46 -8.78
CA TYR A 3 35.97 47.49 -9.38
C TYR A 3 35.00 48.22 -8.45
N THR A 4 34.31 49.20 -9.05
CA THR A 4 33.18 50.00 -8.57
C THR A 4 31.85 49.34 -8.95
N ASP A 5 30.78 49.76 -8.25
CA ASP A 5 29.35 49.69 -8.67
C ASP A 5 28.72 48.28 -8.66
N VAL A 6 27.46 48.02 -8.29
CA VAL A 6 26.20 48.55 -8.84
C VAL A 6 25.01 48.31 -7.89
N SER A 7 24.02 49.19 -8.05
CA SER A 7 22.68 49.34 -7.48
C SER A 7 21.77 48.12 -7.27
N VAL A 8 20.85 48.32 -6.32
CA VAL A 8 19.53 47.69 -6.20
C VAL A 8 18.80 47.70 -7.56
N ASN A 9 18.41 46.52 -8.06
CA ASN A 9 17.43 46.43 -9.13
C ASN A 9 16.38 45.36 -8.82
N HIS A 10 15.12 45.81 -8.90
CA HIS A 10 13.87 45.06 -8.87
C HIS A 10 13.98 43.69 -9.56
N LEU A 11 13.78 42.60 -8.82
CA LEU A 11 13.43 41.33 -9.44
C LEU A 11 11.91 41.16 -9.49
N ARG A 12 11.40 41.52 -10.65
CA ARG A 12 10.04 41.30 -11.16
C ARG A 12 9.72 39.81 -11.14
N VAL A 13 8.69 39.42 -10.39
CA VAL A 13 8.12 38.06 -10.41
C VAL A 13 7.67 37.75 -11.84
N LYS A 14 8.41 36.88 -12.53
CA LYS A 14 7.96 36.19 -13.73
C LYS A 14 7.94 34.70 -13.41
N GLY A 15 6.77 34.10 -13.66
CA GLY A 15 6.44 32.74 -13.28
C GLY A 15 7.52 31.74 -13.68
N PHE A 16 7.92 30.93 -12.69
CA PHE A 16 8.69 29.73 -12.91
C PHE A 16 7.74 28.54 -12.90
N ARG A 17 7.68 27.88 -14.06
CA ARG A 17 7.32 26.47 -14.18
C ARG A 17 8.35 25.64 -13.42
N HIS A 18 7.93 24.44 -13.03
CA HIS A 18 8.73 23.37 -12.43
C HIS A 18 9.12 23.55 -10.95
N LEU A 19 8.16 23.25 -10.09
CA LEU A 19 8.40 22.70 -8.74
C LEU A 19 8.43 21.17 -8.82
N THR A 20 9.28 20.62 -9.67
CA THR A 20 9.65 19.19 -9.62
C THR A 20 11.02 19.10 -8.99
N GLU A 21 11.13 19.44 -7.71
CA GLU A 21 12.32 19.16 -6.89
C GLU A 21 12.04 19.54 -5.42
N TYR A 22 11.02 18.90 -4.84
CA TYR A 22 10.94 18.67 -3.40
C TYR A 22 10.42 17.24 -3.22
N PHE A 23 11.22 16.26 -3.66
CA PHE A 23 11.12 14.91 -3.11
C PHE A 23 11.77 14.97 -1.73
N GLU A 24 11.04 15.57 -0.78
CA GLU A 24 11.18 15.18 0.62
C GLU A 24 11.03 13.66 0.65
N PHE A 25 11.94 12.99 1.34
CA PHE A 25 11.77 11.61 1.78
C PHE A 25 10.58 11.57 2.74
N ALA A 26 9.37 11.71 2.20
CA ALA A 26 8.15 11.47 2.95
C ALA A 26 8.17 9.97 3.26
N GLU A 27 8.52 9.63 4.49
CA GLU A 27 8.30 8.30 5.05
C GLU A 27 6.88 7.89 4.66
N VAL A 28 6.77 6.80 3.88
CA VAL A 28 5.45 6.31 3.49
C VAL A 28 4.76 5.92 4.79
N PRO A 29 3.65 6.57 5.17
CA PRO A 29 3.08 6.38 6.49
C PRO A 29 2.74 4.91 6.69
N MET A 30 3.19 4.35 7.82
CA MET A 30 2.88 2.98 8.17
C MET A 30 1.36 2.83 8.33
N ILE A 31 0.74 2.10 7.40
CA ILE A 31 -0.67 1.76 7.44
C ILE A 31 -0.86 0.69 8.50
N THR A 32 -1.82 0.90 9.40
CA THR A 32 -2.16 -0.09 10.44
C THR A 32 -3.66 -0.21 10.58
N HIS A 33 -4.12 -1.39 11.00
CA HIS A 33 -5.53 -1.67 11.26
C HIS A 33 -5.70 -2.26 12.65
N SER A 34 -6.89 -2.09 13.23
CA SER A 34 -7.28 -2.92 14.37
C SER A 34 -7.71 -4.30 13.85
N PRO A 35 -7.60 -5.38 14.66
CA PRO A 35 -8.10 -6.69 14.27
C PRO A 35 -9.60 -6.66 13.93
N PHE A 36 -10.39 -5.84 14.63
CA PHE A 36 -11.82 -5.62 14.35
C PHE A 36 -12.04 -5.01 12.97
N THR A 37 -11.26 -3.98 12.60
CA THR A 37 -11.33 -3.38 11.27
C THR A 37 -11.04 -4.40 10.17
N ILE A 38 -10.07 -5.30 10.38
CA ILE A 38 -9.76 -6.37 9.44
C ILE A 38 -10.93 -7.37 9.37
N ALA A 39 -11.48 -7.77 10.50
CA ALA A 39 -12.58 -8.72 10.56
C ALA A 39 -13.86 -8.19 9.86
N ASP A 40 -14.24 -6.95 10.15
CA ASP A 40 -15.52 -6.38 9.70
C ASP A 40 -15.47 -5.85 8.27
N ASN A 41 -14.34 -5.22 7.89
CA ASN A 41 -14.25 -4.46 6.64
C ASN A 41 -13.42 -5.14 5.55
N TYR A 42 -12.76 -6.27 5.85
CA TYR A 42 -11.94 -6.96 4.86
C TYR A 42 -12.37 -8.41 4.67
N ALA A 43 -12.85 -8.73 3.47
CA ALA A 43 -13.19 -10.09 3.07
C ALA A 43 -11.94 -10.88 2.65
N LEU A 44 -11.86 -12.16 3.03
CA LEU A 44 -10.78 -13.04 2.61
C LEU A 44 -10.92 -13.39 1.12
N LEU A 45 -9.88 -13.11 0.32
CA LEU A 45 -9.81 -13.51 -1.09
C LEU A 45 -9.07 -14.84 -1.28
N GLY A 46 -8.13 -15.13 -0.39
CA GLY A 46 -7.31 -16.32 -0.45
C GLY A 46 -6.14 -16.25 0.52
N SER A 47 -5.36 -17.32 0.57
CA SER A 47 -4.19 -17.41 1.45
C SER A 47 -3.07 -18.22 0.82
N PHE A 48 -1.83 -17.96 1.24
CA PHE A 48 -0.66 -18.71 0.80
C PHE A 48 0.36 -18.86 1.93
N CYS A 49 1.21 -19.89 1.83
CA CYS A 49 2.33 -20.11 2.75
C CYS A 49 3.66 -19.80 2.06
N ILE A 50 4.66 -19.41 2.84
CA ILE A 50 6.03 -19.18 2.35
C ILE A 50 6.95 -20.25 2.94
N PRO A 51 7.71 -20.99 2.11
CA PRO A 51 8.67 -21.96 2.61
C PRO A 51 9.64 -21.35 3.62
N GLY A 52 9.81 -21.98 4.78
CA GLY A 52 10.68 -21.49 5.85
C GLY A 52 10.08 -20.41 6.76
N VAL A 53 8.84 -19.98 6.52
CA VAL A 53 8.10 -19.07 7.40
C VAL A 53 6.90 -19.80 7.99
N GLN A 54 6.76 -19.75 9.32
CA GLN A 54 5.64 -20.39 10.01
C GLN A 54 4.35 -19.61 9.77
N GLY A 55 3.26 -20.35 9.53
CA GLY A 55 1.92 -19.81 9.35
C GLY A 55 1.59 -19.46 7.90
N LYS A 56 0.41 -18.85 7.71
CA LYS A 56 -0.08 -18.42 6.40
C LYS A 56 -0.26 -16.91 6.32
N PHE A 57 -0.19 -16.42 5.09
CA PHE A 57 -0.49 -15.06 4.72
C PHE A 57 -1.86 -15.01 4.04
N GLU A 58 -2.72 -14.13 4.52
CA GLU A 58 -4.06 -13.90 3.98
C GLU A 58 -4.04 -12.67 3.07
N VAL A 59 -4.63 -12.82 1.88
CA VAL A 59 -4.97 -11.71 1.01
C VAL A 59 -6.42 -11.34 1.28
N ARG A 60 -6.67 -10.09 1.68
CA ARG A 60 -8.01 -9.62 2.00
C ARG A 60 -8.36 -8.35 1.22
N SER A 61 -9.61 -8.24 0.77
CA SER A 61 -10.14 -7.08 0.05
C SER A 61 -11.06 -6.26 0.93
N ASN A 62 -10.93 -4.94 0.88
CA ASN A 62 -11.80 -4.02 1.59
C ASN A 62 -13.19 -3.99 0.94
N ASN A 63 -14.21 -4.45 1.68
CA ASN A 63 -15.60 -4.53 1.21
C ASN A 63 -16.33 -3.18 1.17
N THR A 64 -15.74 -2.12 1.72
CA THR A 64 -16.37 -0.78 1.77
C THR A 64 -16.03 0.10 0.56
N ARG A 65 -15.14 -0.35 -0.34
CA ARG A 65 -14.62 0.46 -1.46
C ARG A 65 -14.83 -0.22 -2.82
N GLU A 66 -16.01 -0.05 -3.40
CA GLU A 66 -16.34 -0.61 -4.73
C GLU A 66 -15.53 0.02 -5.88
N LYS A 67 -15.44 1.37 -5.92
CA LYS A 67 -14.80 2.09 -7.05
C LYS A 67 -13.27 2.07 -7.02
N ARG A 68 -12.69 1.98 -5.82
CA ARG A 68 -11.24 2.01 -5.58
C ARG A 68 -10.87 0.89 -4.61
N PRO A 69 -10.90 -0.38 -5.07
CA PRO A 69 -10.60 -1.52 -4.24
C PRO A 69 -9.27 -1.35 -3.50
N MET A 70 -9.21 -1.88 -2.29
CA MET A 70 -7.99 -1.90 -1.48
C MET A 70 -7.75 -3.31 -0.99
N LEU A 71 -6.57 -3.83 -1.26
CA LEU A 71 -6.14 -5.14 -0.82
C LEU A 71 -5.09 -5.00 0.28
N ILE A 72 -5.11 -5.92 1.23
CA ILE A 72 -4.05 -6.05 2.24
C ILE A 72 -3.55 -7.49 2.27
N VAL A 73 -2.26 -7.64 2.58
CA VAL A 73 -1.66 -8.93 2.91
C VAL A 73 -1.25 -8.92 4.37
N VAL A 74 -1.82 -9.82 5.17
CA VAL A 74 -1.59 -9.93 6.61
C VAL A 74 -1.22 -11.36 6.97
N HIS A 75 -0.41 -11.53 8.01
CA HIS A 75 -0.12 -12.86 8.56
C HIS A 75 -1.28 -13.32 9.48
N GLU A 76 -1.65 -14.60 9.47
CA GLU A 76 -2.85 -15.12 10.15
C GLU A 76 -2.91 -14.87 11.67
N ASN A 77 -1.76 -14.61 12.31
CA ASN A 77 -1.68 -14.23 13.72
C ASN A 77 -2.40 -12.90 14.03
N TRP A 78 -2.81 -12.12 13.02
CA TRP A 78 -3.65 -10.93 13.23
C TRP A 78 -4.92 -11.25 14.01
N GLN A 79 -5.44 -12.48 13.91
CA GLN A 79 -6.62 -12.95 14.66
C GLN A 79 -6.37 -13.08 16.17
N GLN A 80 -5.11 -13.22 16.57
CA GLN A 80 -4.68 -13.34 17.97
C GLN A 80 -4.38 -11.95 18.58
N ALA A 81 -4.33 -10.91 17.76
CA ALA A 81 -4.11 -9.54 18.21
C ALA A 81 -5.28 -9.09 19.09
N THR A 82 -4.97 -8.46 20.22
CA THR A 82 -5.95 -7.89 21.13
C THR A 82 -6.56 -6.61 20.55
N ARG A 83 -7.64 -6.12 21.16
CA ARG A 83 -8.31 -4.88 20.74
C ARG A 83 -7.41 -3.63 20.73
N ARG A 84 -6.36 -3.62 21.56
CA ARG A 84 -5.42 -2.49 21.65
C ARG A 84 -4.29 -2.59 20.63
N ASP A 85 -4.09 -3.77 20.05
CA ASP A 85 -2.99 -4.01 19.12
C ASP A 85 -3.29 -3.41 17.76
N ARG A 86 -2.21 -2.99 17.09
CA ARG A 86 -2.22 -2.52 15.72
C ARG A 86 -1.60 -3.60 14.85
N VAL A 87 -2.37 -4.12 13.91
CA VAL A 87 -1.90 -5.05 12.89
C VAL A 87 -1.36 -4.22 11.74
N VAL A 88 -0.10 -4.49 11.37
CA VAL A 88 0.55 -3.88 10.22
C VAL A 88 0.48 -4.88 9.06
N PRO A 89 -0.27 -4.59 7.98
CA PRO A 89 -0.14 -5.35 6.75
C PRO A 89 1.31 -5.39 6.25
N LEU A 90 1.72 -6.47 5.60
CA LEU A 90 3.01 -6.51 4.93
C LEU A 90 2.98 -5.73 3.61
N VAL A 91 1.83 -5.78 2.94
CA VAL A 91 1.58 -5.09 1.67
C VAL A 91 0.17 -4.51 1.68
N VAL A 92 0.03 -3.30 1.14
CA VAL A 92 -1.25 -2.68 0.80
C VAL A 92 -1.26 -2.35 -0.69
N VAL A 93 -2.27 -2.83 -1.42
CA VAL A 93 -2.47 -2.50 -2.84
C VAL A 93 -3.72 -1.62 -2.96
N GLN A 94 -3.55 -0.41 -3.50
CA GLN A 94 -4.64 0.53 -3.73
C GLN A 94 -4.90 0.64 -5.23
N PHE A 95 -6.16 0.47 -5.64
CA PHE A 95 -6.58 0.67 -7.02
C PHE A 95 -7.15 2.08 -7.17
N GLU A 96 -6.68 2.78 -8.19
CA GLU A 96 -7.26 4.06 -8.62
C GLU A 96 -8.40 3.82 -9.62
N GLU A 97 -9.26 4.82 -9.80
CA GLU A 97 -10.39 4.75 -10.75
C GLU A 97 -9.97 4.50 -12.20
N ASP A 98 -8.75 4.92 -12.58
CA ASP A 98 -8.19 4.71 -13.91
C ASP A 98 -7.53 3.32 -14.08
N GLY A 99 -7.66 2.44 -13.08
CA GLY A 99 -7.10 1.10 -13.07
C GLY A 99 -5.61 1.04 -12.69
N ARG A 100 -4.95 2.17 -12.44
CA ARG A 100 -3.60 2.16 -11.89
C ARG A 100 -3.59 1.55 -10.48
N LYS A 101 -2.46 0.93 -10.15
CA LYS A 101 -2.26 0.24 -8.88
C LYS A 101 -1.09 0.89 -8.15
N LYS A 102 -1.30 1.24 -6.89
CA LYS A 102 -0.25 1.69 -5.98
C LYS A 102 0.02 0.58 -4.96
N CYS A 103 1.19 -0.03 -5.05
CA CYS A 103 1.64 -1.03 -4.08
C CYS A 103 2.49 -0.34 -3.00
N ILE A 104 2.14 -0.57 -1.75
CA ILE A 104 2.83 -0.04 -0.58
C ILE A 104 3.37 -1.23 0.21
N GLU A 105 4.69 -1.34 0.26
CA GLU A 105 5.41 -2.37 1.01
C GLU A 105 5.79 -1.85 2.39
N GLN A 106 5.38 -2.54 3.46
CA GLN A 106 5.66 -2.12 4.84
C GLN A 106 6.89 -2.84 5.40
N LYS A 107 8.06 -2.24 5.17
CA LYS A 107 9.39 -2.84 5.41
C LYS A 107 9.88 -2.82 6.86
N GLU A 108 9.08 -2.30 7.77
CA GLU A 108 9.47 -2.08 9.17
C GLU A 108 9.11 -3.24 10.11
N THR A 109 8.41 -4.26 9.62
CA THR A 109 8.02 -5.41 10.44
C THR A 109 9.09 -6.50 10.44
N GLU A 110 9.25 -7.24 11.54
CA GLU A 110 10.20 -8.38 11.58
C GLU A 110 9.90 -9.44 10.50
N LEU A 111 8.62 -9.70 10.23
CA LEU A 111 8.18 -10.58 9.16
C LEU A 111 8.56 -10.05 7.76
N SER A 112 8.55 -8.73 7.55
CA SER A 112 8.91 -8.14 6.25
C SER A 112 10.38 -8.33 5.88
N LYS A 113 11.25 -8.56 6.86
CA LYS A 113 12.68 -8.82 6.62
C LYS A 113 12.97 -10.23 6.09
N SER A 114 12.03 -11.17 6.27
CA SER A 114 12.21 -12.58 5.90
C SER A 114 11.46 -12.99 4.63
N VAL A 115 10.76 -12.06 3.97
CA VAL A 115 9.89 -12.36 2.82
C VAL A 115 10.09 -11.39 1.65
N ASN A 116 9.69 -11.81 0.45
CA ASN A 116 9.70 -10.97 -0.74
C ASN A 116 8.34 -10.25 -0.89
N LEU A 117 8.29 -8.97 -0.48
CA LEU A 117 7.07 -8.15 -0.52
C LEU A 117 6.57 -7.85 -1.94
N ALA A 118 7.45 -7.84 -2.94
CA ALA A 118 7.05 -7.68 -4.33
C ALA A 118 6.26 -8.91 -4.82
N ASP A 119 6.68 -10.12 -4.41
CA ASP A 119 5.92 -11.35 -4.68
C ASP A 119 4.54 -11.31 -4.02
N PHE A 120 4.45 -10.79 -2.79
CA PHE A 120 3.18 -10.67 -2.08
C PHE A 120 2.23 -9.71 -2.78
N SER A 121 2.74 -8.57 -3.26
CA SER A 121 1.98 -7.61 -4.05
C SER A 121 1.42 -8.24 -5.32
N ARG A 122 2.23 -9.02 -6.04
CA ARG A 122 1.81 -9.75 -7.23
C ARG A 122 0.70 -10.76 -6.91
N ARG A 123 0.90 -11.61 -5.91
CA ARG A 123 -0.09 -12.62 -5.50
C ARG A 123 -1.41 -11.99 -5.08
N ALA A 124 -1.37 -10.87 -4.35
CA ALA A 124 -2.58 -10.18 -3.92
C ALA A 124 -3.45 -9.76 -5.12
N ILE A 125 -2.81 -9.23 -6.18
CA ILE A 125 -3.48 -8.85 -7.42
C ILE A 125 -4.03 -10.08 -8.15
N GLU A 126 -3.28 -11.18 -8.22
CA GLU A 126 -3.72 -12.44 -8.85
C GLU A 126 -4.96 -13.01 -8.16
N PHE A 127 -4.96 -13.08 -6.81
CA PHE A 127 -6.13 -13.52 -6.04
C PHE A 127 -7.35 -12.64 -6.30
N PHE A 128 -7.17 -11.32 -6.34
CA PHE A 128 -8.28 -10.40 -6.62
C PHE A 128 -8.84 -10.61 -8.02
N GLN A 129 -7.97 -10.71 -9.04
CA GLN A 129 -8.39 -10.94 -10.42
C GLN A 129 -9.10 -12.28 -10.58
N TRP A 130 -8.63 -13.37 -9.97
CA TRP A 130 -9.32 -14.66 -10.07
C TRP A 130 -10.71 -14.65 -9.43
N ASN A 131 -10.88 -13.97 -8.30
CA ASN A 131 -12.19 -13.87 -7.64
C ASN A 131 -13.16 -12.99 -8.45
N GLU A 132 -12.70 -11.91 -9.08
CA GLU A 132 -13.51 -11.09 -9.99
C GLU A 132 -13.96 -11.89 -11.23
N HIS A 133 -13.05 -12.63 -11.88
CA HIS A 133 -13.40 -13.46 -13.03
C HIS A 133 -14.32 -14.64 -12.65
N GLY A 134 -14.17 -15.20 -11.44
CA GLY A 134 -15.06 -16.23 -10.91
C GLY A 134 -16.50 -15.73 -10.71
N ASN A 135 -16.68 -14.48 -10.28
CA ASN A 135 -18.00 -13.86 -10.15
C ASN A 135 -18.68 -13.58 -11.50
N LEU A 136 -17.91 -13.29 -12.56
CA LEU A 136 -18.45 -13.08 -13.92
C LEU A 136 -18.91 -14.40 -14.59
N ALA A 137 -18.31 -15.53 -14.25
CA ALA A 137 -18.61 -16.83 -14.86
C ALA A 137 -19.89 -17.51 -14.33
N CYS A 138 -20.50 -17.00 -13.24
CA CYS A 138 -21.68 -17.60 -12.61
C CYS A 138 -23.02 -16.95 -13.04
N HIS A 139 -23.03 -16.06 -14.03
CA HIS A 139 -24.24 -15.38 -14.53
C HIS A 139 -24.73 -15.91 -15.90
N HIS A 140 -24.59 -17.21 -16.15
CA HIS A 140 -25.07 -17.85 -17.39
C HIS A 140 -26.39 -18.61 -17.18
#